data_AF-A0A0N0TYT8-F1
#
_entry.id   AF-A0A0N0TYT8-F1
#
_cell.length_a   1.000
_cell.length_b   1.000
_cell.length_c   1.000
_cell.angle_alpha   90.00
_cell.angle_beta   90.00
_cell.angle_gamma   90.00
#
_symmetry.space_group_name_H-M   'P 1'
#
loop_
_entity.id
_entity.type
_entity.pdbx_description
1 polymer ?
#
loop_
_entity_poly.entity_id
_entity_poly.type
_entity_poly.pdbx_seq_one_letter_code
_entity_poly.pdbx_strand_id
1 'polypeptide(L)'
;LVVPARFDLSALRARGAELEPVYRALVPRSRTQTKAKPSSVVALSAEEALRLVRRKAAAVLGHGSAGSVDATRAFQEMGFDSLSAVELRNELGSATGLAL
;
A
#
# COMPACT_ATOMS: atom_id res chain seq x y z
N LEU A 1 -8.10 -15.45 28.04
CA LEU A 1 -9.33 -14.64 27.90
C LEU A 1 -8.88 -13.27 27.41
N VAL A 2 -9.15 -12.92 26.15
CA VAL A 2 -8.74 -11.64 25.56
C VAL A 2 -9.98 -10.77 25.47
N VAL A 3 -9.94 -9.61 26.13
CA VAL A 3 -11.04 -8.64 26.14
C VAL A 3 -10.64 -7.45 25.27
N PRO A 4 -11.42 -7.07 24.24
CA PRO A 4 -11.15 -5.87 23.47
C PRO A 4 -11.51 -4.64 24.32
N ALA A 5 -10.51 -3.82 24.65
CA ALA A 5 -10.69 -2.51 25.29
C ALA A 5 -10.41 -1.39 24.29
N ARG A 6 -11.20 -0.30 24.37
CA ARG A 6 -11.12 0.84 23.46
C ARG A 6 -10.15 1.87 24.04
N PHE A 7 -8.93 1.95 23.51
CA PHE A 7 -7.92 2.90 23.95
C PHE A 7 -7.97 4.17 23.10
N ASP A 8 -7.94 5.35 23.75
CA ASP A 8 -7.78 6.63 23.08
C ASP A 8 -6.29 6.87 22.75
N LEU A 9 -5.91 6.50 21.53
CA LEU A 9 -4.53 6.58 21.05
C LEU A 9 -4.07 8.04 20.82
N SER A 10 -4.99 8.99 20.65
CA SER A 10 -4.68 10.40 20.44
C SER A 10 -4.30 11.07 21.76
N ALA A 11 -5.06 10.79 22.83
CA ALA A 11 -4.73 11.22 24.18
C ALA A 11 -3.39 10.62 24.65
N LEU A 12 -3.14 9.34 24.33
CA LEU A 12 -1.89 8.66 24.69
C LEU A 12 -0.67 9.22 23.94
N ARG A 13 -0.85 9.64 22.67
CA ARG A 13 0.21 10.30 21.87
C ARG A 13 0.61 11.67 22.42
N ALA A 14 -0.38 12.47 22.85
CA ALA A 14 -0.12 13.79 23.43
C ALA A 14 0.69 13.70 24.74
N ARG A 15 0.57 12.59 25.47
CA ARG A 15 1.28 12.31 26.73
C ARG A 15 2.54 11.46 26.56
N GLY A 16 2.94 11.15 25.32
CA GLY A 16 3.93 10.11 24.99
C GLY A 16 5.34 10.28 25.56
N ALA A 17 5.68 11.45 26.13
CA ALA A 17 6.94 11.69 26.84
C ALA A 17 6.86 11.42 28.36
N GLU A 18 5.66 11.39 28.93
CA GLU A 18 5.41 11.18 30.38
C GLU A 18 4.97 9.75 30.72
N LEU A 19 4.73 8.91 29.70
CA LEU A 19 4.23 7.55 29.90
C LEU A 19 5.37 6.56 30.15
N GLU A 20 5.16 5.66 31.11
CA GLU A 20 6.09 4.57 31.42
C GLU A 20 6.46 3.76 30.15
N PRO A 21 7.69 3.25 30.04
CA PRO A 21 8.20 2.61 28.82
C PRO A 21 7.33 1.47 28.27
N VAL A 22 6.63 0.76 29.16
CA VAL A 22 5.74 -0.37 28.82
C VAL A 22 4.52 0.09 28.01
N TYR A 23 3.94 1.25 28.32
CA TYR A 23 2.78 1.79 27.60
C TYR A 23 3.14 2.39 26.24
N ARG A 24 4.43 2.69 26.02
CA ARG A 24 4.93 3.20 24.73
C ARG A 24 4.84 2.15 23.61
N ALA A 25 4.91 0.87 23.95
CA ALA A 25 4.79 -0.23 22.97
C ALA A 25 3.36 -0.41 22.45
N LEU A 26 2.36 0.02 23.22
CA LEU A 26 0.94 -0.04 22.85
C LEU A 26 0.51 1.17 22.00
N VAL A 27 1.31 2.25 22.00
CA VAL A 27 1.12 3.38 21.08
C VAL A 27 1.67 2.94 19.72
N PRO A 28 0.83 2.84 18.68
CA PRO A 28 1.32 2.51 17.35
C PRO A 28 2.37 3.56 16.96
N ARG A 29 3.59 3.08 16.69
CA ARG A 29 4.64 3.89 16.09
C ARG A 29 4.11 4.34 14.73
N SER A 30 3.60 5.56 14.70
CA SER A 30 3.16 6.20 13.46
C SER A 30 4.37 6.25 12.56
N ARG A 31 4.41 5.32 11.61
CA ARG A 31 5.35 5.34 10.51
C ARG A 31 4.88 6.52 9.67
N THR A 32 5.55 7.66 9.84
CA THR A 32 5.25 8.89 9.13
C THR A 32 5.45 8.65 7.64
N GLN A 33 4.37 8.33 6.93
CA GLN A 33 4.34 8.56 5.49
C GLN A 33 4.32 10.06 5.31
N THR A 34 5.48 10.64 5.07
CA THR A 34 5.59 11.95 4.45
C THR A 34 4.80 11.88 3.15
N LYS A 35 3.69 12.63 3.06
CA LYS A 35 3.01 12.90 1.80
C LYS A 35 4.05 13.50 0.85
N ALA A 36 4.63 12.67 0.00
CA ALA A 36 5.47 13.13 -1.09
C ALA A 36 4.57 13.95 -2.01
N LYS A 37 4.90 15.23 -2.15
CA LYS A 37 4.38 16.09 -3.24
C LYS A 37 4.57 15.29 -4.54
N PRO A 38 3.55 15.15 -5.42
CA PRO A 38 3.73 14.47 -6.71
C PRO A 38 4.76 15.25 -7.51
N SER A 39 6.01 14.82 -7.39
CA SER A 39 7.16 15.45 -7.99
C SER A 39 7.32 14.77 -9.33
N SER A 40 6.96 15.52 -10.39
CA SER A 40 7.16 15.14 -11.78
C SER A 40 6.66 13.73 -12.09
N VAL A 41 5.40 13.61 -12.53
CA VAL A 41 5.04 12.48 -13.39
C VAL A 41 6.04 12.49 -14.55
N VAL A 42 7.02 11.57 -14.52
CA VAL A 42 7.69 11.19 -15.75
C VAL A 42 6.55 10.77 -16.66
N ALA A 43 6.38 11.48 -17.77
CA ALA A 43 5.29 11.23 -18.70
C ALA A 43 5.54 9.85 -19.35
N LEU A 44 5.18 8.79 -18.63
CA LEU A 44 5.10 7.44 -19.17
C LEU A 44 4.07 7.49 -20.29
N SER A 45 4.45 7.00 -21.46
CA SER A 45 3.47 6.74 -22.51
C SER A 45 2.40 5.76 -21.97
N ALA A 46 1.20 5.81 -22.55
CA ALA A 46 0.13 4.89 -22.16
C ALA A 46 0.58 3.41 -22.28
N GLU A 47 1.41 3.09 -23.27
CA GLU A 47 1.96 1.75 -23.47
C GLU A 47 2.95 1.34 -22.38
N GLU A 48 3.84 2.24 -21.95
CA GLU A 48 4.79 1.97 -20.87
C GLU A 48 4.09 1.80 -19.53
N ALA A 49 3.09 2.64 -19.25
CA ALA A 49 2.24 2.53 -18.08
C ALA A 49 1.49 1.19 -18.08
N LEU A 50 0.88 0.82 -19.20
CA LEU A 50 0.18 -0.46 -19.33
C LEU A 50 1.14 -1.64 -19.13
N ARG A 51 2.33 -1.61 -19.73
CA ARG A 51 3.34 -2.65 -19.56
C ARG A 51 3.80 -2.77 -18.11
N LEU A 52 3.96 -1.65 -17.41
CA LEU A 52 4.31 -1.64 -15.98
C LEU A 52 3.20 -2.27 -15.14
N VAL A 53 1.94 -1.82 -15.33
CA VAL A 53 0.79 -2.37 -14.60
C VAL A 53 0.63 -3.86 -14.84
N ARG A 54 0.74 -4.34 -16.08
CA ARG A 54 0.62 -5.78 -16.40
C ARG A 54 1.74 -6.61 -15.77
N ARG A 55 2.98 -6.12 -15.74
CA ARG A 55 4.08 -6.81 -15.04
C ARG A 55 3.83 -6.91 -13.55
N LYS A 56 3.37 -5.83 -12.92
CA LYS A 56 3.08 -5.80 -11.49
C LYS A 56 1.87 -6.67 -11.13
N ALA A 57 0.81 -6.62 -11.93
CA ALA A 57 -0.35 -7.48 -11.77
C ALA A 57 0.02 -8.97 -11.93
N ALA A 58 0.88 -9.32 -12.89
CA ALA A 58 1.36 -10.69 -13.06
C ALA A 58 2.12 -11.19 -11.83
N ALA A 59 3.00 -10.36 -11.26
CA ALA A 59 3.72 -10.72 -10.05
C ALA A 59 2.79 -10.97 -8.85
N VAL A 60 1.80 -10.11 -8.64
CA VAL A 60 0.81 -10.25 -7.54
C VAL A 60 -0.07 -11.50 -7.73
N LEU A 61 -0.48 -11.80 -8.96
CA LEU A 61 -1.27 -12.99 -9.27
C LEU A 61 -0.42 -14.28 -9.38
N GLY A 62 0.90 -14.21 -9.19
CA GLY A 62 1.80 -15.37 -9.32
C GLY A 62 1.99 -15.87 -10.75
N HIS A 63 1.68 -15.03 -11.75
CA HIS A 63 1.92 -15.33 -13.15
C HIS A 63 3.37 -15.04 -13.57
N GLY A 64 3.96 -15.94 -14.36
CA GLY A 64 5.34 -15.79 -14.83
C GLY A 64 5.56 -14.72 -15.91
N SER A 65 4.50 -14.12 -16.47
CA SER A 65 4.61 -13.13 -17.54
C SER A 65 3.48 -12.09 -17.49
N ALA A 66 3.81 -10.84 -17.81
CA ALA A 66 2.82 -9.77 -18.02
C ALA A 66 1.82 -10.10 -19.16
N GLY A 67 2.21 -10.98 -20.09
CA GLY A 67 1.38 -11.41 -21.21
C GLY A 67 0.15 -12.20 -20.80
N SER A 68 0.17 -12.88 -19.64
CA SER A 68 -0.97 -13.67 -19.14
C SER A 68 -2.02 -12.82 -18.42
N VAL A 69 -1.72 -11.55 -18.14
CA VAL A 69 -2.69 -10.59 -17.60
C VAL A 69 -3.35 -9.88 -18.78
N ASP A 70 -4.67 -10.03 -18.91
CA ASP A 70 -5.46 -9.35 -19.92
C ASP A 70 -5.70 -7.89 -19.49
N ALA A 71 -5.39 -6.95 -20.38
CA ALA A 71 -5.56 -5.51 -20.12
C ALA A 71 -7.01 -5.04 -20.18
N THR A 72 -7.88 -5.82 -20.82
CA THR A 72 -9.28 -5.46 -21.09
C THR A 72 -10.26 -6.12 -20.11
N ARG A 73 -9.80 -7.14 -19.38
CA ARG A 73 -10.61 -7.87 -18.41
C ARG A 73 -10.67 -7.16 -17.06
N ALA A 74 -11.79 -7.27 -16.36
CA ALA A 74 -11.91 -6.69 -15.03
C ALA A 74 -10.98 -7.42 -14.04
N PHE A 75 -10.38 -6.67 -13.11
CA PHE A 75 -9.47 -7.23 -12.10
C PHE A 75 -10.11 -8.35 -11.26
N GLN A 76 -11.38 -8.19 -10.86
CA GLN A 76 -12.11 -9.20 -10.07
C GLN A 76 -12.24 -10.53 -10.82
N GLU A 77 -12.44 -10.50 -12.14
CA GLU A 77 -12.55 -11.70 -12.97
C GLU A 77 -11.20 -12.40 -13.17
N MET A 78 -10.10 -11.68 -12.97
CA MET A 78 -8.73 -12.22 -12.97
C MET A 78 -8.31 -12.76 -11.59
N GLY A 79 -9.18 -12.68 -10.58
CA GLY A 79 -8.89 -13.16 -9.23
C GLY A 79 -8.26 -12.12 -8.31
N PHE A 80 -8.30 -10.82 -8.65
CA PHE A 80 -7.98 -9.78 -7.68
C PHE A 80 -9.08 -9.67 -6.61
N ASP A 81 -8.64 -9.57 -5.37
CA ASP A 81 -9.40 -9.24 -4.18
C ASP A 81 -8.91 -7.92 -3.57
N SER A 82 -9.47 -7.54 -2.43
CA SER A 82 -9.10 -6.30 -1.73
C SER A 82 -7.63 -6.27 -1.27
N LEU A 83 -7.05 -7.42 -0.91
CA LEU A 83 -5.67 -7.49 -0.40
C LEU A 83 -4.68 -7.33 -1.55
N SER A 84 -4.85 -8.14 -2.60
CA SER A 84 -4.04 -8.10 -3.82
C SER A 84 -4.16 -6.75 -4.55
N ALA A 85 -5.31 -6.07 -4.49
CA ALA A 85 -5.45 -4.71 -5.00
C ALA A 85 -4.58 -3.69 -4.24
N VAL A 86 -4.50 -3.82 -2.91
CA VAL A 86 -3.65 -2.96 -2.08
C VAL A 86 -2.17 -3.27 -2.32
N GLU A 87 -1.81 -4.54 -2.47
CA GLU A 87 -0.44 -4.95 -2.82
C GLU A 87 -0.02 -4.39 -4.19
N LEU A 88 -0.88 -4.50 -5.21
CA LEU A 88 -0.62 -3.92 -6.53
C LEU A 88 -0.41 -2.39 -6.46
N ARG A 89 -1.25 -1.67 -5.72
CA ARG A 89 -1.10 -0.23 -5.50
C ARG A 89 0.25 0.10 -4.84
N ASN A 90 0.63 -0.65 -3.82
CA ASN A 90 1.90 -0.45 -3.11
C ASN A 90 3.10 -0.72 -4.03
N GLU A 91 3.05 -1.79 -4.83
CA GLU A 91 4.10 -2.11 -5.80
C GLU A 91 4.22 -1.06 -6.90
N LEU A 92 3.09 -0.55 -7.40
CA LEU A 92 3.07 0.52 -8.39
C LEU A 92 3.60 1.83 -7.81
N GLY A 93 3.20 2.18 -6.58
CA GLY A 93 3.73 3.34 -5.87
C GLY A 93 5.24 3.24 -5.65
N SER A 94 5.73 2.06 -5.27
CA SER A 94 7.16 1.80 -5.12
C SER A 94 7.93 1.87 -6.44
N ALA A 95 7.36 1.40 -7.54
CA ALA A 95 8.02 1.39 -8.85
C ALA A 95 8.01 2.76 -9.53
N THR A 96 7.00 3.57 -9.27
CA THR A 96 6.82 4.90 -9.88
C THR A 96 7.31 6.03 -8.97
N GLY A 97 7.57 5.75 -7.69
CA GLY A 97 7.86 6.77 -6.67
C GLY A 97 6.64 7.61 -6.30
N LEU A 98 5.43 7.22 -6.72
CA LEU A 98 4.20 7.93 -6.46
C LEU A 98 3.53 7.44 -5.18
N ALA A 99 2.96 8.38 -4.42
CA ALA A 99 2.01 8.05 -3.37
C ALA A 99 0.64 7.81 -4.02
N LEU A 100 0.41 6.56 -4.45
CA LEU A 100 -0.89 6.09 -4.92
C LEU A 100 -1.81 5.86 -3.76
#